data_AF-A0A7W0ZK09-F1
#
_entry.id   AF-A0A7W0ZK09-F1
#
_cell.length_a   1.000
_cell.length_b   1.000
_cell.length_c   1.000
_cell.angle_alpha   90.00
_cell.angle_beta   90.00
_cell.angle_gamma   90.00
#
_symmetry.space_group_name_H-M   'P 1'
#
loop_
_entity.id
_entity.type
_entity.pdbx_description
1 polymer ?
#
loop_
_entity_poly.entity_id
_entity_poly.type
_entity_poly.pdbx_seq_one_letter_code
_entity_poly.pdbx_strand_id
1 'polypeptide(L)'
;MHRPSLRKLTTALTLSAFAVALLLAGVPLHNPSQASSHREAPLIIGDPLADNTDVYAFRSTEQGRREGFVTLISNFIPFQEPSGGPHFYQFDDTVLYEIKIDNTGDGLEDISYQFQFTTQIVNPNTILGMSAVSEDGVITRLDDPDYNERQVYTVSRRDRTTGKNARVIASGLVTPPSNIGAKVTPNYEALAQQAVYNLPNNGGRVFVGQRDEGFYIDVGGVFDALNFRSQGAETNGVDGLSGFNVNTIAIEVPISALTRNGSIPTAFNDPNA
;
A
#
# COMPACT_ATOMS: atom_id res chain seq x y z
N MET A 1 33.66 68.63 -22.53
CA MET A 1 33.05 67.30 -22.74
C MET A 1 33.27 66.45 -21.49
N HIS A 2 32.18 65.91 -20.93
CA HIS A 2 32.05 65.43 -19.55
C HIS A 2 32.58 63.99 -19.38
N ARG A 3 33.47 63.76 -18.41
CA ARG A 3 33.88 62.41 -17.96
C ARG A 3 32.87 61.90 -16.92
N PRO A 4 32.30 60.70 -17.04
CA PRO A 4 31.46 60.13 -15.98
C PRO A 4 32.32 59.66 -14.81
N SER A 5 31.81 59.88 -13.60
CA SER A 5 32.49 59.70 -12.32
C SER A 5 32.50 58.23 -11.85
N LEU A 6 33.65 57.78 -11.34
CA LEU A 6 33.90 56.44 -10.78
C LEU A 6 33.06 56.07 -9.54
N ARG A 7 32.10 56.91 -9.11
CA ARG A 7 31.33 56.69 -7.88
C ARG A 7 30.15 55.71 -8.02
N LYS A 8 29.85 55.21 -9.24
CA LYS A 8 28.73 54.29 -9.48
C LYS A 8 29.11 52.80 -9.50
N LEU A 9 30.39 52.44 -9.48
CA LEU A 9 30.80 51.02 -9.56
C LEU A 9 30.90 50.32 -8.20
N THR A 10 31.09 51.03 -7.09
CA THR A 10 31.27 50.39 -5.77
C THR A 10 29.97 50.04 -5.06
N THR A 11 28.84 50.66 -5.41
CA THR A 11 27.53 50.36 -4.79
C THR A 11 26.81 49.18 -5.44
N ALA A 12 27.22 48.77 -6.65
CA ALA A 12 26.61 47.65 -7.37
C ALA A 12 27.16 46.29 -6.94
N LEU A 13 28.40 46.21 -6.42
CA LEU A 13 29.00 44.93 -6.02
C LEU A 13 28.61 44.45 -4.61
N THR A 14 28.21 45.35 -3.71
CA THR A 14 27.84 44.96 -2.32
C THR A 14 26.39 44.51 -2.19
N LEU A 15 25.48 44.91 -3.09
CA LEU A 15 24.10 44.39 -3.11
C LEU A 15 23.98 43.00 -3.75
N SER A 16 24.88 42.65 -4.68
CA SER A 16 24.85 41.34 -5.34
C SER A 16 25.33 40.19 -4.44
N ALA A 17 26.25 40.47 -3.50
CA ALA A 17 26.76 39.46 -2.57
C ALA A 17 25.76 39.11 -1.44
N PHE A 18 24.90 40.04 -1.05
CA PHE A 18 23.88 39.79 -0.01
C PHE A 18 22.62 39.07 -0.55
N ALA A 19 22.26 39.31 -1.82
CA ALA A 19 21.12 38.65 -2.45
C ALA A 19 21.37 37.16 -2.75
N VAL A 20 22.62 36.76 -3.05
CA VAL A 20 22.97 35.35 -3.27
C VAL A 20 23.10 34.59 -1.94
N ALA A 21 23.57 35.24 -0.86
CA ALA A 21 23.65 34.61 0.46
C ALA A 21 22.28 34.37 1.11
N LEU A 22 21.27 35.23 0.86
CA LEU A 22 19.91 35.02 1.36
C LEU A 22 19.09 33.99 0.55
N LEU A 23 19.43 33.73 -0.71
CA LEU A 23 18.81 32.63 -1.46
C LEU A 23 19.34 31.24 -1.07
N LEU A 24 20.52 31.15 -0.44
CA LEU A 24 21.11 29.89 0.03
C LEU A 24 20.81 29.57 1.49
N ALA A 25 20.35 30.54 2.29
CA ALA A 25 20.03 30.35 3.72
C ALA A 25 18.55 30.02 3.99
N GLY A 26 17.68 30.12 2.98
CA GLY A 26 16.22 30.01 3.13
C GLY A 26 15.56 28.82 2.44
N VAL A 27 16.31 27.97 1.73
CA VAL A 27 15.77 26.72 1.22
C VAL A 27 15.99 25.69 2.33
N PRO A 28 14.95 25.18 3.01
CA PRO A 28 15.12 23.99 3.81
C PRO A 28 15.70 22.95 2.85
N LEU A 29 16.87 22.40 3.20
CA LEU A 29 17.33 21.15 2.62
C LEU A 29 16.27 20.11 3.02
N HIS A 30 15.16 20.08 2.30
CA HIS A 30 14.25 18.97 2.33
C HIS A 30 15.10 17.80 1.85
N ASN A 31 15.33 16.83 2.73
CA ASN A 31 15.84 15.54 2.29
C ASN A 31 15.00 15.14 1.08
N PRO A 32 15.60 14.80 -0.07
CA PRO A 32 14.81 14.35 -1.21
C PRO A 32 13.94 13.21 -0.68
N SER A 33 12.63 13.44 -0.74
CA SER A 33 11.64 12.43 -0.41
C SER A 33 11.88 11.28 -1.39
N GLN A 34 12.59 10.26 -0.94
CA GLN A 34 12.76 8.98 -1.63
C GLN A 34 11.50 8.11 -1.46
N ALA A 35 10.35 8.72 -1.20
CA ALA A 35 9.14 8.04 -0.70
C ALA A 35 8.17 7.61 -1.81
N SER A 36 8.58 7.67 -3.09
CA SER A 36 7.72 7.15 -4.15
C SER A 36 7.86 5.64 -4.22
N SER A 37 6.86 4.95 -3.68
CA SER A 37 6.67 3.49 -3.74
C SER A 37 5.80 3.06 -4.94
N HIS A 38 5.19 4.02 -5.63
CA HIS A 38 4.41 3.80 -6.84
C HIS A 38 5.28 3.86 -8.09
N ARG A 39 4.79 3.24 -9.17
CA ARG A 39 5.40 3.12 -10.50
C ARG A 39 5.97 4.40 -11.11
N GLU A 40 5.58 5.58 -10.64
CA GLU A 40 6.17 6.86 -11.08
C GLU A 40 7.60 7.05 -10.54
N ALA A 41 8.06 6.20 -9.62
CA ALA A 41 9.44 6.13 -9.17
C ALA A 41 10.31 5.27 -10.13
N PRO A 42 11.46 5.78 -10.62
CA PRO A 42 12.31 5.04 -11.55
C PRO A 42 12.78 3.65 -11.08
N LEU A 43 12.89 3.43 -9.76
CA LEU A 43 13.34 2.14 -9.20
C LEU A 43 12.22 1.10 -9.10
N ILE A 44 10.97 1.53 -8.87
CA ILE A 44 9.81 0.64 -8.74
C ILE A 44 9.40 0.06 -10.10
N ILE A 45 9.66 0.77 -11.20
CA ILE A 45 9.47 0.22 -12.56
C ILE A 45 10.27 -1.08 -12.76
N GLY A 46 11.42 -1.22 -12.10
CA GLY A 46 12.26 -2.42 -12.15
C GLY A 46 11.82 -3.55 -11.22
N ASP A 47 10.89 -3.28 -10.30
CA ASP A 47 10.32 -4.23 -9.34
C ASP A 47 8.79 -4.07 -9.27
N PRO A 48 8.07 -4.49 -10.32
CA PRO A 48 6.63 -4.26 -10.44
C PRO A 48 5.80 -4.99 -9.37
N LEU A 49 6.39 -5.97 -8.68
CA LEU A 49 5.70 -6.69 -7.59
C LEU A 49 5.77 -5.93 -6.26
N ALA A 50 6.70 -4.98 -6.13
CA ALA A 50 6.78 -4.04 -5.01
C ALA A 50 6.04 -2.71 -5.27
N ASP A 51 5.39 -2.57 -6.43
CA ASP A 51 4.66 -1.36 -6.84
C ASP A 51 3.42 -1.15 -5.97
N ASN A 52 3.48 -0.14 -5.10
CA ASN A 52 2.38 0.23 -4.22
C ASN A 52 1.46 1.21 -4.94
N THR A 53 0.18 0.86 -5.09
CA THR A 53 -0.79 1.68 -5.81
C THR A 53 -1.42 2.76 -4.93
N ASP A 54 -1.97 2.34 -3.79
CA ASP A 54 -2.73 3.23 -2.92
C ASP A 54 -2.59 2.85 -1.46
N VAL A 55 -2.73 3.85 -0.60
CA VAL A 55 -2.80 3.67 0.85
C VAL A 55 -4.02 4.39 1.40
N TYR A 56 -4.83 3.68 2.18
CA TYR A 56 -6.03 4.21 2.84
C TYR A 56 -5.91 4.04 4.35
N ALA A 57 -6.33 5.06 5.10
CA ALA A 57 -6.39 5.01 6.56
C ALA A 57 -7.66 5.68 7.06
N PHE A 58 -8.50 4.94 7.78
CA PHE A 58 -9.76 5.46 8.31
C PHE A 58 -10.17 4.73 9.59
N ARG A 59 -10.90 5.40 10.48
CA ARG A 59 -11.51 4.71 11.63
C ARG A 59 -12.41 3.59 11.12
N SER A 60 -12.38 2.44 11.78
CA SER A 60 -13.17 1.28 11.38
C SER A 60 -14.64 1.67 11.16
N THR A 61 -15.23 1.16 10.08
CA THR A 61 -16.65 1.38 9.76
C THR A 61 -17.55 0.28 10.34
N GLU A 62 -16.96 -0.72 10.97
CA GLU A 62 -17.63 -1.92 11.47
C GLU A 62 -18.34 -1.66 12.80
N GLN A 63 -19.53 -2.25 12.94
CA GLN A 63 -20.35 -2.08 14.15
C GLN A 63 -19.58 -2.57 15.39
N GLY A 64 -19.55 -1.74 16.43
CA GLY A 64 -18.84 -2.05 17.68
C GLY A 64 -17.32 -1.85 17.65
N ARG A 65 -16.73 -1.40 16.52
CA ARG A 65 -15.29 -1.21 16.38
C ARG A 65 -14.88 0.23 16.04
N ARG A 66 -15.83 1.04 15.56
CA ARG A 66 -15.61 2.44 15.11
C ARG A 66 -14.89 3.36 16.09
N GLU A 67 -15.10 3.15 17.39
CA GLU A 67 -14.52 4.01 18.43
C GLU A 67 -13.08 3.62 18.81
N GLY A 68 -12.69 2.37 18.59
CA GLY A 68 -11.44 1.82 19.13
C GLY A 68 -10.44 1.35 18.08
N PHE A 69 -10.83 1.27 16.81
CA PHE A 69 -10.02 0.67 15.75
C PHE A 69 -9.86 1.61 14.54
N VAL A 70 -8.72 1.47 13.88
CA VAL A 70 -8.42 2.08 12.59
C VAL A 70 -8.12 0.97 11.59
N THR A 71 -8.62 1.13 10.37
CA THR A 71 -8.35 0.28 9.22
C THR A 71 -7.29 0.96 8.37
N LEU A 72 -6.23 0.23 8.10
CA LEU A 72 -5.14 0.60 7.19
C LEU A 72 -5.17 -0.36 6.00
N ILE A 73 -5.16 0.17 4.79
CA ILE A 73 -5.17 -0.61 3.55
C ILE A 73 -4.00 -0.13 2.70
N SER A 74 -3.27 -1.08 2.13
CA SER A 74 -2.20 -0.83 1.16
C SER A 74 -2.40 -1.76 -0.04
N ASN A 75 -2.56 -1.18 -1.22
CA ASN A 75 -2.73 -1.90 -2.47
C ASN A 75 -1.40 -1.99 -3.23
N PHE A 76 -1.23 -3.05 -4.00
CA PHE A 76 -0.02 -3.34 -4.75
C PHE A 76 -0.36 -3.98 -6.09
N ILE A 77 0.56 -3.85 -7.05
CA ILE A 77 0.49 -4.50 -8.37
C ILE A 77 -0.78 -4.06 -9.12
N PRO A 78 -0.75 -2.94 -9.86
CA PRO A 78 -1.91 -2.41 -10.57
C PRO A 78 -2.26 -3.26 -11.82
N PHE A 79 -3.46 -3.01 -12.38
CA PHE A 79 -3.90 -3.57 -13.66
C PHE A 79 -3.90 -5.11 -13.72
N GLN A 80 -4.37 -5.77 -12.65
CA GLN A 80 -4.43 -7.22 -12.63
C GLN A 80 -5.63 -7.74 -13.44
N GLU A 81 -5.36 -8.22 -14.65
CA GLU A 81 -6.35 -8.75 -15.58
C GLU A 81 -6.93 -10.07 -15.04
N PRO A 82 -8.25 -10.15 -14.74
CA PRO A 82 -8.85 -11.36 -14.20
C PRO A 82 -8.65 -12.61 -15.07
N SER A 83 -8.50 -12.45 -16.38
CA SER A 83 -8.28 -13.55 -17.32
C SER A 83 -6.80 -13.92 -17.57
N GLY A 84 -5.85 -13.31 -16.85
CA GLY A 84 -4.40 -13.39 -17.07
C GLY A 84 -3.70 -14.69 -16.63
N GLY A 85 -4.42 -15.82 -16.56
CA GLY A 85 -3.87 -17.12 -16.12
C GLY A 85 -2.80 -17.72 -17.05
N PRO A 86 -2.27 -18.94 -16.76
CA PRO A 86 -2.78 -19.92 -15.79
C PRO A 86 -2.23 -19.76 -14.36
N HIS A 87 -1.25 -18.87 -14.18
CA HIS A 87 -0.76 -18.36 -12.90
C HIS A 87 -1.33 -16.97 -12.70
N PHE A 88 -1.76 -16.66 -11.49
CA PHE A 88 -2.42 -15.38 -11.20
C PHE A 88 -1.53 -14.52 -10.30
N TYR A 89 -1.98 -13.28 -10.04
CA TYR A 89 -1.19 -12.27 -9.36
C TYR A 89 -0.95 -12.63 -7.89
N GLN A 90 0.33 -12.65 -7.51
CA GLN A 90 0.82 -13.03 -6.18
C GLN A 90 1.69 -11.92 -5.60
N PHE A 91 1.75 -11.84 -4.27
CA PHE A 91 2.78 -11.05 -3.60
C PHE A 91 4.14 -11.72 -3.82
N ASP A 92 5.22 -10.95 -3.93
CA ASP A 92 6.56 -11.52 -4.13
C ASP A 92 7.13 -12.05 -2.81
N ASP A 93 7.69 -13.26 -2.85
CA ASP A 93 8.28 -13.93 -1.67
C ASP A 93 9.57 -13.26 -1.16
N THR A 94 10.18 -12.39 -1.96
CA THR A 94 11.43 -11.67 -1.64
C THR A 94 11.20 -10.23 -1.18
N VAL A 95 9.98 -9.71 -1.34
CA VAL A 95 9.62 -8.34 -0.94
C VAL A 95 9.12 -8.32 0.50
N LEU A 96 9.64 -7.37 1.29
CA LEU A 96 9.11 -7.03 2.60
C LEU A 96 8.05 -5.92 2.42
N TYR A 97 6.78 -6.30 2.44
CA TYR A 97 5.69 -5.34 2.37
C TYR A 97 5.48 -4.69 3.73
N GLU A 98 5.42 -3.36 3.79
CA GLU A 98 5.29 -2.61 5.05
C GLU A 98 4.21 -1.53 4.98
N ILE A 99 3.41 -1.42 6.04
CA ILE A 99 2.64 -0.21 6.34
C ILE A 99 3.39 0.52 7.46
N LYS A 100 3.90 1.71 7.15
CA LYS A 100 4.71 2.54 8.05
C LYS A 100 3.88 3.65 8.64
N ILE A 101 3.93 3.80 9.96
CA ILE A 101 3.19 4.80 10.71
C ILE A 101 4.21 5.67 11.43
N ASP A 102 4.20 6.96 11.09
CA ASP A 102 4.84 8.02 11.85
C ASP A 102 3.78 8.68 12.74
N ASN A 103 3.91 8.52 14.05
CA ASN A 103 3.05 9.17 15.03
C ASN A 103 3.78 10.32 15.74
N THR A 104 5.01 10.63 15.31
CA THR A 104 5.84 11.72 15.82
C THR A 104 5.82 12.97 14.95
N GLY A 105 5.54 12.81 13.66
CA GLY A 105 5.57 13.85 12.64
C GLY A 105 6.98 14.19 12.17
N ASP A 106 7.96 13.32 12.42
CA ASP A 106 9.37 13.51 12.03
C ASP A 106 9.70 12.96 10.63
N GLY A 107 8.73 12.33 9.96
CA GLY A 107 8.89 11.70 8.65
C GLY A 107 9.62 10.36 8.69
N LEU A 108 9.85 9.79 9.87
CA LEU A 108 10.44 8.48 10.08
C LEU A 108 9.43 7.59 10.79
N GLU A 109 9.37 6.31 10.44
CA GLU A 109 8.37 5.42 11.02
C GLU A 109 8.62 5.16 12.51
N ASP A 110 7.56 5.25 13.32
CA ASP A 110 7.56 4.82 14.72
C ASP A 110 7.11 3.36 14.85
N ILE A 111 6.19 2.96 13.97
CA ILE A 111 5.58 1.63 13.94
C ILE A 111 5.57 1.14 12.49
N SER A 112 5.99 -0.10 12.26
CA SER A 112 5.79 -0.78 10.97
C SER A 112 5.03 -2.07 11.17
N TYR A 113 3.97 -2.28 10.40
CA TYR A 113 3.39 -3.60 10.19
C TYR A 113 4.02 -4.20 8.94
N GLN A 114 4.57 -5.40 9.08
CA GLN A 114 5.37 -6.08 8.08
C GLN A 114 4.69 -7.37 7.66
N PHE A 115 4.66 -7.63 6.35
CA PHE A 115 4.05 -8.80 5.73
C PHE A 115 5.09 -9.49 4.85
N GLN A 116 5.32 -10.77 5.13
CA GLN A 116 6.26 -11.62 4.38
C GLN A 116 5.53 -12.86 3.91
N PHE A 117 5.74 -13.19 2.64
CA PHE A 117 5.00 -14.24 1.92
C PHE A 117 5.90 -15.42 1.61
N THR A 118 5.27 -16.57 1.46
CA THR A 118 5.91 -17.78 0.94
C THR A 118 4.89 -18.50 0.09
N THR A 119 5.24 -18.71 -1.17
CA THR A 119 4.41 -19.41 -2.14
C THR A 119 4.67 -20.91 -2.03
N GLN A 120 3.58 -21.67 -1.97
CA GLN A 120 3.60 -23.12 -1.85
C GLN A 120 2.88 -23.72 -3.06
N ILE A 121 3.55 -24.65 -3.74
CA ILE A 121 3.00 -25.42 -4.85
C ILE A 121 2.56 -26.78 -4.33
N VAL A 122 1.26 -27.07 -4.38
CA VAL A 122 0.70 -28.35 -3.90
C VAL A 122 1.00 -29.49 -4.88
N ASN A 123 0.77 -29.27 -6.18
CA ASN A 123 1.05 -30.22 -7.25
C ASN A 123 1.97 -29.57 -8.31
N PRO A 124 3.28 -29.87 -8.31
CA PRO A 124 4.21 -29.35 -9.31
C PRO A 124 4.07 -30.00 -10.69
N ASN A 125 3.20 -31.01 -10.85
CA ASN A 125 3.00 -31.73 -12.12
C ASN A 125 1.88 -31.13 -12.99
N THR A 126 1.32 -29.99 -12.60
CA THR A 126 0.32 -29.24 -13.39
C THR A 126 0.82 -27.82 -13.67
N ILE A 127 0.38 -27.26 -14.79
CA ILE A 127 0.65 -25.86 -15.17
C ILE A 127 -0.37 -24.87 -14.59
N LEU A 128 -1.38 -25.36 -13.87
CA LEU A 128 -2.50 -24.56 -13.39
C LEU A 128 -2.24 -24.04 -11.98
N GLY A 129 -2.17 -22.72 -11.82
CA GLY A 129 -1.90 -22.11 -10.52
C GLY A 129 -3.07 -22.21 -9.53
N MET A 130 -4.29 -22.25 -10.03
CA MET A 130 -5.52 -22.32 -9.23
C MET A 130 -6.20 -23.69 -9.31
N SER A 131 -5.50 -24.73 -9.73
CA SER A 131 -6.04 -26.10 -9.71
C SER A 131 -4.91 -27.11 -9.62
N ALA A 132 -4.84 -27.84 -8.51
CA ALA A 132 -3.86 -28.89 -8.32
C ALA A 132 -4.29 -30.20 -9.02
N VAL A 133 -5.57 -30.31 -9.42
CA VAL A 133 -6.16 -31.53 -10.01
C VAL A 133 -5.94 -32.75 -9.09
N SER A 134 -5.97 -32.49 -7.78
CA SER A 134 -5.78 -33.50 -6.73
C SER A 134 -7.11 -34.18 -6.39
N GLU A 135 -8.23 -33.46 -6.49
CA GLU A 135 -9.57 -34.00 -6.23
C GLU A 135 -10.55 -33.63 -7.35
N ASP A 136 -11.53 -32.77 -7.08
CA ASP A 136 -12.62 -32.41 -8.01
C ASP A 136 -12.34 -31.11 -8.80
N GLY A 137 -11.24 -30.42 -8.48
CA GLY A 137 -10.81 -29.17 -9.11
C GLY A 137 -11.55 -27.94 -8.62
N VAL A 138 -12.37 -28.04 -7.57
CA VAL A 138 -13.13 -26.93 -6.98
C VAL A 138 -12.50 -26.52 -5.66
N ILE A 139 -12.14 -25.24 -5.53
CA ILE A 139 -11.58 -24.72 -4.28
C ILE A 139 -12.71 -24.15 -3.42
N THR A 140 -12.94 -24.76 -2.25
CA THR A 140 -14.00 -24.33 -1.32
C THR A 140 -13.49 -23.88 0.05
N ARG A 141 -12.21 -24.13 0.32
CA ARG A 141 -11.51 -23.79 1.58
C ARG A 141 -10.07 -23.38 1.32
N LEU A 142 -9.43 -22.73 2.28
CA LEU A 142 -8.06 -22.21 2.11
C LEU A 142 -6.96 -23.29 2.15
N ASP A 143 -7.28 -24.45 2.71
CA ASP A 143 -6.43 -25.64 2.78
C ASP A 143 -6.96 -26.77 1.89
N ASP A 144 -7.72 -26.41 0.86
CA ASP A 144 -8.23 -27.32 -0.15
C ASP A 144 -7.06 -27.92 -0.94
N PRO A 145 -6.99 -29.26 -1.12
CA PRO A 145 -5.92 -29.88 -1.88
C PRO A 145 -5.90 -29.45 -3.35
N ASP A 146 -6.98 -28.90 -3.89
CA ASP A 146 -7.02 -28.35 -5.25
C ASP A 146 -6.50 -26.91 -5.37
N TYR A 147 -6.19 -26.21 -4.26
CA TYR A 147 -5.57 -24.89 -4.30
C TYR A 147 -4.05 -25.01 -4.53
N ASN A 148 -3.63 -24.97 -5.79
CA ASN A 148 -2.26 -25.29 -6.16
C ASN A 148 -1.20 -24.28 -5.68
N GLU A 149 -1.36 -23.00 -6.00
CA GLU A 149 -0.40 -21.94 -5.67
C GLU A 149 -0.87 -21.10 -4.49
N ARG A 150 -0.70 -21.69 -3.30
CA ARG A 150 -1.13 -21.07 -2.05
C ARG A 150 -0.03 -20.18 -1.50
N GLN A 151 -0.33 -18.91 -1.24
CA GLN A 151 0.59 -18.07 -0.46
C GLN A 151 0.24 -18.09 1.03
N VAL A 152 1.24 -18.41 1.83
CA VAL A 152 1.20 -18.32 3.29
C VAL A 152 1.99 -17.09 3.72
N TYR A 153 1.52 -16.37 4.75
CA TYR A 153 2.18 -15.15 5.18
C TYR A 153 2.29 -15.01 6.70
N THR A 154 3.22 -14.16 7.10
CA THR A 154 3.47 -13.75 8.49
C THR A 154 3.24 -12.25 8.62
N VAL A 155 2.56 -11.85 9.69
CA VAL A 155 2.38 -10.45 10.09
C VAL A 155 3.27 -10.18 11.30
N SER A 156 4.18 -9.22 11.15
CA SER A 156 5.04 -8.76 12.24
C SER A 156 4.83 -7.28 12.51
N ARG A 157 5.11 -6.83 13.74
CA ARG A 157 5.16 -5.42 14.10
C ARG A 157 6.56 -5.05 14.56
N ARG A 158 7.06 -3.92 14.09
CA ARG A 158 8.28 -3.29 14.58
C ARG A 158 7.92 -1.97 15.24
N ASP A 159 8.47 -1.72 16.42
CA ASP A 159 8.30 -0.47 17.17
C ASP A 159 9.67 0.18 17.36
N ARG A 160 9.87 1.35 16.75
CA ARG A 160 11.14 2.10 16.81
C ARG A 160 11.61 2.35 18.25
N THR A 161 10.68 2.56 19.17
CA THR A 161 10.94 2.89 20.58
C THR A 161 11.39 1.70 21.43
N THR A 162 10.99 0.47 21.09
CA THR A 162 11.25 -0.73 21.91
C THR A 162 12.35 -1.64 21.36
N GLY A 163 12.80 -1.44 20.13
CA GLY A 163 13.99 -2.09 19.59
C GLY A 163 13.98 -2.31 18.08
N LYS A 164 15.11 -2.78 17.54
CA LYS A 164 15.31 -2.95 16.09
C LYS A 164 14.52 -4.12 15.48
N ASN A 165 14.17 -5.13 16.27
CA ASN A 165 13.61 -6.38 15.76
C ASN A 165 12.09 -6.33 15.69
N ALA A 166 11.54 -6.82 14.59
CA ALA A 166 10.10 -7.02 14.47
C ALA A 166 9.65 -8.21 15.36
N ARG A 167 8.49 -8.07 16.00
CA ARG A 167 7.80 -9.15 16.72
C ARG A 167 6.74 -9.76 15.81
N VAL A 168 6.71 -11.09 15.71
CA VAL A 168 5.61 -11.78 15.02
C VAL A 168 4.32 -11.60 15.81
N ILE A 169 3.25 -11.14 15.15
CA ILE A 169 1.89 -11.03 15.73
C ILE A 169 1.04 -12.23 15.30
N ALA A 170 1.17 -12.66 14.05
CA ALA A 170 0.47 -13.82 13.50
C ALA A 170 1.32 -14.46 12.39
N SER A 171 1.24 -15.79 12.24
CA SER A 171 1.96 -16.54 11.22
C SER A 171 1.10 -17.69 10.71
N GLY A 172 1.45 -18.21 9.53
CA GLY A 172 0.71 -19.33 8.92
C GLY A 172 -0.65 -18.92 8.36
N LEU A 173 -0.87 -17.63 8.12
CA LEU A 173 -2.10 -17.12 7.53
C LEU A 173 -2.08 -17.38 6.02
N VAL A 174 -3.24 -17.65 5.42
CA VAL A 174 -3.33 -18.06 4.01
C VAL A 174 -4.10 -17.00 3.23
N THR A 175 -3.57 -16.60 2.07
CA THR A 175 -4.29 -15.74 1.12
C THR A 175 -5.41 -16.54 0.43
N PRO A 176 -6.56 -15.93 0.12
CA PRO A 176 -7.57 -16.62 -0.70
C PRO A 176 -7.02 -16.84 -2.12
N PRO A 177 -7.50 -17.86 -2.86
CA PRO A 177 -7.18 -17.97 -4.28
C PRO A 177 -7.68 -16.75 -5.06
N SER A 178 -7.25 -16.62 -6.31
CA SER A 178 -7.88 -15.67 -7.25
C SER A 178 -9.29 -16.13 -7.62
N ASN A 179 -10.19 -15.18 -7.87
CA ASN A 179 -11.52 -15.51 -8.38
C ASN A 179 -11.46 -15.75 -9.89
N ILE A 180 -11.34 -17.01 -10.31
CA ILE A 180 -11.11 -17.37 -11.72
C ILE A 180 -12.35 -17.94 -12.41
N GLY A 181 -13.51 -17.82 -11.75
CA GLY A 181 -14.81 -18.19 -12.28
C GLY A 181 -15.42 -19.44 -11.67
N ALA A 182 -16.71 -19.64 -11.98
CA ALA A 182 -17.58 -20.52 -11.22
C ALA A 182 -17.22 -22.02 -11.27
N LYS A 183 -16.34 -22.44 -12.19
CA LYS A 183 -15.89 -23.83 -12.25
C LYS A 183 -14.92 -24.17 -11.11
N VAL A 184 -14.05 -23.23 -10.75
CA VAL A 184 -12.98 -23.46 -9.77
C VAL A 184 -13.28 -22.74 -8.45
N THR A 185 -13.83 -21.52 -8.52
CA THR A 185 -14.17 -20.69 -7.34
C THR A 185 -15.66 -20.26 -7.34
N PRO A 186 -16.63 -21.21 -7.32
CA PRO A 186 -18.07 -20.91 -7.46
C PRO A 186 -18.68 -19.99 -6.40
N ASN A 187 -18.15 -19.99 -5.17
CA ASN A 187 -18.65 -19.18 -4.06
C ASN A 187 -17.51 -18.33 -3.49
N TYR A 188 -16.93 -17.50 -4.35
CA TYR A 188 -15.70 -16.77 -4.05
C TYR A 188 -15.80 -15.93 -2.79
N GLU A 189 -16.89 -15.20 -2.57
CA GLU A 189 -17.04 -14.34 -1.39
C GLU A 189 -16.97 -15.14 -0.09
N ALA A 190 -17.64 -16.29 -0.02
CA ALA A 190 -17.56 -17.16 1.16
C ALA A 190 -16.16 -17.74 1.37
N LEU A 191 -15.44 -18.04 0.27
CA LEU A 191 -14.06 -18.52 0.32
C LEU A 191 -13.10 -17.41 0.77
N ALA A 192 -13.22 -16.22 0.21
CA ALA A 192 -12.40 -15.06 0.54
C ALA A 192 -12.62 -14.59 1.98
N GLN A 193 -13.85 -14.73 2.50
CA GLN A 193 -14.18 -14.43 3.90
C GLN A 193 -13.43 -15.32 4.91
N GLN A 194 -13.05 -16.55 4.53
CA GLN A 194 -12.24 -17.43 5.37
C GLN A 194 -10.82 -16.87 5.60
N ALA A 195 -10.34 -16.00 4.69
CA ALA A 195 -9.02 -15.36 4.78
C ALA A 195 -9.03 -14.04 5.59
N VAL A 196 -10.13 -13.75 6.28
CA VAL A 196 -10.20 -12.66 7.26
C VAL A 196 -9.87 -13.22 8.64
N TYR A 197 -8.68 -12.92 9.14
CA TYR A 197 -8.17 -13.46 10.39
C TYR A 197 -8.28 -12.45 11.54
N ASN A 198 -8.71 -12.92 12.71
CA ASN A 198 -8.60 -12.15 13.95
C ASN A 198 -7.16 -12.20 14.46
N LEU A 199 -6.61 -11.04 14.82
CA LEU A 199 -5.29 -10.95 15.44
C LEU A 199 -5.40 -11.25 16.95
N PRO A 200 -4.37 -11.88 17.56
CA PRO A 200 -4.39 -12.22 18.99
C PRO A 200 -4.59 -11.02 19.91
N ASN A 201 -5.02 -11.26 21.15
CA ASN A 201 -5.16 -10.25 22.22
C ASN A 201 -6.09 -9.08 21.86
N ASN A 202 -7.15 -9.34 21.09
CA ASN A 202 -8.02 -8.30 20.54
C ASN A 202 -7.24 -7.27 19.68
N GLY A 203 -6.14 -7.73 19.06
CA GLY A 203 -5.21 -6.91 18.29
C GLY A 203 -5.75 -6.45 16.93
N GLY A 204 -7.01 -6.74 16.63
CA GLY A 204 -7.66 -6.33 15.39
C GLY A 204 -7.92 -7.49 14.44
N ARG A 205 -7.89 -7.20 13.13
CA ARG A 205 -8.12 -8.18 12.06
C ARG A 205 -7.20 -7.90 10.89
N VAL A 206 -6.94 -8.92 10.08
CA VAL A 206 -6.16 -8.81 8.86
C VAL A 206 -6.82 -9.57 7.74
N PHE A 207 -6.76 -9.00 6.54
CA PHE A 207 -7.08 -9.63 5.28
C PHE A 207 -5.95 -9.34 4.30
N VAL A 208 -5.53 -10.36 3.55
CA VAL A 208 -4.56 -10.20 2.46
C VAL A 208 -4.98 -11.02 1.26
N GLY A 209 -5.04 -10.39 0.09
CA GLY A 209 -5.38 -11.05 -1.17
C GLY A 209 -5.86 -10.07 -2.23
N GLN A 210 -6.17 -10.61 -3.41
CA GLN A 210 -6.63 -9.83 -4.55
C GLN A 210 -8.01 -9.20 -4.30
N ARG A 211 -8.20 -7.94 -4.70
CA ARG A 211 -9.49 -7.21 -4.67
C ARG A 211 -9.64 -6.34 -5.91
N ASP A 212 -10.89 -6.03 -6.24
CA ASP A 212 -11.22 -5.05 -7.28
C ASP A 212 -10.54 -3.71 -6.97
N GLU A 213 -10.04 -3.03 -8.01
CA GLU A 213 -9.43 -1.71 -7.84
C GLU A 213 -10.52 -0.67 -7.54
N GLY A 214 -10.39 -0.03 -6.37
CA GLY A 214 -11.36 0.95 -5.88
C GLY A 214 -11.06 2.38 -6.31
N PHE A 215 -9.88 2.65 -6.87
CA PHE A 215 -9.51 3.98 -7.35
C PHE A 215 -10.11 4.26 -8.74
N TYR A 216 -10.68 5.45 -8.91
CA TYR A 216 -11.33 5.87 -10.14
C TYR A 216 -10.51 6.97 -10.81
N ILE A 217 -9.92 6.67 -11.97
CA ILE A 217 -9.09 7.61 -12.72
C ILE A 217 -9.07 7.32 -14.21
N ASP A 218 -9.09 8.38 -15.01
CA ASP A 218 -8.78 8.30 -16.44
C ASP A 218 -7.25 8.27 -16.62
N VAL A 219 -6.63 7.11 -16.35
CA VAL A 219 -5.17 6.92 -16.43
C VAL A 219 -4.63 7.38 -17.78
N GLY A 220 -5.31 7.00 -18.87
CA GLY A 220 -4.92 7.36 -20.22
C GLY A 220 -4.95 8.86 -20.46
N GLY A 221 -5.94 9.59 -19.94
CA GLY A 221 -6.00 11.05 -20.04
C GLY A 221 -4.96 11.74 -19.16
N VAL A 222 -4.74 11.26 -17.94
CA VAL A 222 -3.74 11.81 -17.01
C VAL A 222 -2.33 11.70 -17.59
N PHE A 223 -1.96 10.53 -18.12
CA PHE A 223 -0.63 10.31 -18.68
C PHE A 223 -0.50 10.71 -20.16
N ASP A 224 -1.61 11.01 -20.85
CA ASP A 224 -1.62 11.85 -22.06
C ASP A 224 -1.54 13.34 -21.68
N ALA A 225 -0.47 13.72 -20.98
CA ALA A 225 -0.17 15.11 -20.61
C ALA A 225 -1.32 15.86 -19.90
N LEU A 226 -2.01 15.21 -18.94
CA LEU A 226 -3.14 15.78 -18.19
C LEU A 226 -4.31 16.19 -19.09
N ASN A 227 -4.53 15.47 -20.19
CA ASN A 227 -5.64 15.66 -21.13
C ASN A 227 -6.96 15.12 -20.55
N PHE A 228 -7.47 15.82 -19.53
CA PHE A 228 -8.74 15.50 -18.89
C PHE A 228 -9.90 15.73 -19.87
N ARG A 229 -10.49 14.63 -20.34
CA ARG A 229 -11.50 14.60 -21.41
C ARG A 229 -12.81 15.30 -21.04
N SER A 230 -13.05 15.53 -19.75
CA SER A 230 -14.20 16.31 -19.24
C SER A 230 -13.89 16.98 -17.90
N GLN A 231 -13.24 18.14 -17.92
CA GLN A 231 -13.00 18.91 -16.69
C GLN A 231 -14.32 19.44 -16.10
N GLY A 232 -14.70 18.95 -14.91
CA GLY A 232 -15.84 19.48 -14.14
C GLY A 232 -17.24 19.05 -14.60
N ALA A 233 -17.34 18.08 -15.52
CA ALA A 233 -18.63 17.47 -15.86
C ALA A 233 -18.80 16.14 -15.11
N GLU A 234 -19.91 15.98 -14.38
CA GLU A 234 -20.26 14.73 -13.68
C GLU A 234 -20.66 13.58 -14.63
N THR A 235 -20.70 13.85 -15.93
CA THR A 235 -21.13 12.90 -16.96
C THR A 235 -19.98 12.60 -17.92
N ASN A 236 -19.77 11.32 -18.24
CA ASN A 236 -18.76 10.79 -19.19
C ASN A 236 -17.32 10.65 -18.66
N GLY A 237 -17.13 10.49 -17.34
CA GLY A 237 -15.84 10.06 -16.79
C GLY A 237 -15.43 8.69 -17.36
N VAL A 238 -14.14 8.52 -17.62
CA VAL A 238 -13.55 7.24 -18.05
C VAL A 238 -12.84 6.64 -16.85
N ASP A 239 -13.21 5.41 -16.51
CA ASP A 239 -12.49 4.59 -15.54
C ASP A 239 -11.48 3.72 -16.27
N GLY A 240 -10.20 4.04 -16.17
CA GLY A 240 -9.12 3.25 -16.75
C GLY A 240 -8.81 1.97 -15.97
N LEU A 241 -9.35 1.81 -14.76
CA LEU A 241 -9.06 0.71 -13.85
C LEU A 241 -10.24 -0.27 -13.73
N SER A 242 -11.42 0.10 -14.23
CA SER A 242 -12.60 -0.75 -14.24
C SER A 242 -12.31 -2.15 -14.80
N GLY A 243 -12.63 -3.17 -14.02
CA GLY A 243 -12.45 -4.58 -14.39
C GLY A 243 -11.06 -5.15 -14.08
N PHE A 244 -10.14 -4.34 -13.56
CA PHE A 244 -8.85 -4.80 -13.06
C PHE A 244 -8.85 -4.94 -11.55
N ASN A 245 -7.99 -5.83 -11.05
CA ASN A 245 -7.76 -6.00 -9.62
C ASN A 245 -6.41 -5.39 -9.16
N VAL A 246 -6.22 -5.42 -7.85
CA VAL A 246 -4.96 -5.19 -7.13
C VAL A 246 -4.78 -6.21 -6.03
N ASN A 247 -3.54 -6.35 -5.55
CA ASN A 247 -3.21 -7.11 -4.36
C ASN A 247 -3.35 -6.21 -3.12
N THR A 248 -4.30 -6.54 -2.25
CA THR A 248 -4.62 -5.72 -1.08
C THR A 248 -4.06 -6.35 0.20
N ILE A 249 -3.39 -5.52 1.01
CA ILE A 249 -3.12 -5.78 2.42
C ILE A 249 -4.03 -4.86 3.23
N ALA A 250 -4.98 -5.42 3.96
CA ALA A 250 -5.86 -4.68 4.87
C ALA A 250 -5.65 -5.16 6.30
N ILE A 251 -5.29 -4.23 7.19
CA ILE A 251 -5.15 -4.50 8.62
C ILE A 251 -5.95 -3.49 9.43
N GLU A 252 -6.83 -3.99 10.28
CA GLU A 252 -7.54 -3.22 11.27
C GLU A 252 -6.84 -3.41 12.62
N VAL A 253 -6.48 -2.34 13.32
CA VAL A 253 -5.73 -2.39 14.58
C VAL A 253 -6.32 -1.43 15.62
N PRO A 254 -6.14 -1.68 16.92
CA PRO A 254 -6.55 -0.74 17.95
C PRO A 254 -5.86 0.61 17.77
N ILE A 255 -6.61 1.70 17.92
CA ILE A 255 -6.06 3.07 17.90
C ILE A 255 -4.97 3.21 18.98
N SER A 256 -5.21 2.63 20.17
CA SER A 256 -4.24 2.59 21.26
C SER A 256 -2.93 1.87 20.92
N ALA A 257 -2.93 0.99 19.90
CA ALA A 257 -1.70 0.34 19.46
C ALA A 257 -0.81 1.28 18.63
N LEU A 258 -1.38 2.36 18.08
CA LEU A 258 -0.70 3.34 17.22
C LEU A 258 -0.34 4.63 17.94
N THR A 259 -1.10 5.04 18.94
CA THR A 259 -0.90 6.31 19.66
C THR A 259 0.25 6.23 20.67
N ARG A 260 0.98 7.32 20.87
CA ARG A 260 2.19 7.35 21.72
C ARG A 260 1.99 6.90 23.16
N ASN A 261 0.84 7.24 23.74
CA ASN A 261 0.51 6.97 25.15
C ASN A 261 -0.52 5.84 25.31
N GLY A 262 -0.92 5.18 24.23
CA GLY A 262 -1.94 4.14 24.23
C GLY A 262 -3.37 4.62 24.48
N SER A 263 -3.64 5.94 24.41
CA SER A 263 -4.98 6.50 24.58
C SER A 263 -5.66 6.78 23.22
N ILE A 264 -6.99 6.80 23.20
CA ILE A 264 -7.73 7.14 21.99
C ILE A 264 -7.83 8.67 21.89
N PRO A 265 -7.33 9.30 20.81
CA PRO A 265 -7.40 10.74 20.65
C PRO A 265 -8.84 11.22 20.59
N THR A 266 -9.11 12.33 21.27
CA THR A 266 -10.46 12.93 21.36
C THR A 266 -10.70 14.04 20.33
N ALA A 267 -9.62 14.55 19.71
CA ALA A 267 -9.66 15.57 18.67
C ALA A 267 -8.49 15.38 17.68
N PHE A 268 -8.57 15.98 16.49
CA PHE A 268 -7.53 15.88 15.45
C PHE A 268 -6.21 16.57 15.83
N ASN A 269 -6.26 17.49 16.80
CA ASN A 269 -5.11 18.23 17.31
C ASN A 269 -4.66 17.74 18.69
N ASP A 270 -5.15 16.58 19.13
CA ASP A 270 -4.67 15.94 20.35
C ASP A 270 -3.18 15.62 20.17
N PRO A 271 -2.29 16.06 21.07
CA PRO A 271 -0.85 15.81 20.95
C PRO A 271 -0.48 14.33 21.04
N ASN A 272 -1.44 13.47 21.40
CA ASN A 272 -1.26 12.02 21.45
C ASN A 272 -1.79 11.27 20.21
N ALA A 273 -2.38 12.01 19.25
CA ALA A 273 -2.79 11.46 17.96
C ALA A 273 -1.60 10.95 17.13
#